data_AF-A0A9D7IRX7-F1
#
_entry.id   AF-A0A9D7IRX7-F1
#
_cell.length_a   1.000
_cell.length_b   1.000
_cell.length_c   1.000
_cell.angle_alpha   90.00
_cell.angle_beta   90.00
_cell.angle_gamma   90.00
#
_symmetry.space_group_name_H-M   'P 1'
#
loop_
_entity.id
_entity.type
_entity.pdbx_description
1 polymer ?
#
loop_
_entity_poly.entity_id
_entity_poly.type
_entity_poly.pdbx_seq_one_letter_code
_entity_poly.pdbx_strand_id
1 'polypeptide(L)'
;MRNLAREEFHGQHRYAMVLHTDEPHPHVHLVLKALSEQGVRLNIKKATLRHWRSQFASHLRGLGVAANATERAVRGESRSARKDGIYRASLRGESNFIRAQAEAAALELANGAPSSEPGKRTQLQTRAAIQQGWQAVAHALLIQGDHRLSADVVKFAGDMGRPLTDKEWLTRSLIAVARPSLRQTRTAGRSV
;
A
#
# COMPACT_ATOMS: atom_id res chain seq x y z
N MET A 1 -1.06 -21.31 -10.35
CA MET A 1 -0.80 -21.91 -9.02
C MET A 1 0.18 -23.08 -9.06
N ARG A 2 -0.03 -24.07 -9.94
CA ARG A 2 0.83 -25.26 -10.04
C ARG A 2 2.32 -24.93 -10.24
N ASN A 3 2.66 -23.96 -11.09
CA ASN A 3 4.05 -23.58 -11.37
C ASN A 3 4.73 -23.02 -10.11
N LEU A 4 4.10 -22.04 -9.44
CA LEU A 4 4.60 -21.50 -8.16
C LEU A 4 4.84 -22.62 -7.13
N ALA A 5 3.87 -23.52 -6.95
CA ALA A 5 4.00 -24.58 -5.95
C ALA A 5 5.13 -25.56 -6.29
N ARG A 6 5.30 -25.86 -7.59
CA ARG A 6 6.39 -26.70 -8.07
C ARG A 6 7.75 -26.03 -7.81
N GLU A 7 7.91 -24.78 -8.20
CA GLU A 7 9.20 -24.09 -8.13
C GLU A 7 9.62 -23.76 -6.69
N GLU A 8 8.67 -23.36 -5.85
CA GLU A 8 8.97 -22.92 -4.48
C GLU A 8 9.06 -24.07 -3.47
N PHE A 9 8.32 -25.17 -3.68
CA PHE A 9 8.11 -26.18 -2.63
C PHE A 9 8.46 -27.61 -3.03
N HIS A 10 8.47 -27.96 -4.31
CA HIS A 10 8.73 -29.33 -4.74
C HIS A 10 10.11 -29.82 -4.28
N GLY A 11 10.18 -31.06 -3.77
CA GLY A 11 11.41 -31.66 -3.24
C GLY A 11 11.88 -31.10 -1.88
N GLN A 12 11.31 -30.00 -1.40
CA GLN A 12 11.67 -29.39 -0.12
C GLN A 12 10.55 -29.53 0.91
N HIS A 13 9.31 -29.26 0.53
CA HIS A 13 8.13 -29.31 1.39
C HIS A 13 7.03 -30.17 0.78
N ARG A 14 6.33 -30.93 1.62
CA ARG A 14 5.07 -31.56 1.22
C ARG A 14 3.97 -30.51 1.14
N TYR A 15 3.18 -30.54 0.09
CA TYR A 15 2.05 -29.63 -0.09
C TYR A 15 0.89 -30.32 -0.79
N ALA A 16 -0.32 -29.79 -0.58
CA ALA A 16 -1.54 -30.20 -1.25
C ALA A 16 -2.24 -28.95 -1.81
N MET A 17 -2.94 -29.11 -2.94
CA MET A 17 -3.70 -28.03 -3.57
C MET A 17 -5.12 -28.47 -3.87
N VAL A 18 -6.09 -27.58 -3.67
CA VAL A 18 -7.50 -27.79 -3.99
C VAL A 18 -8.01 -26.60 -4.78
N LEU A 19 -8.67 -26.85 -5.92
CA LEU A 19 -9.33 -25.82 -6.73
C LEU A 19 -10.81 -25.78 -6.37
N HIS A 20 -11.29 -24.59 -5.99
CA HIS A 20 -12.70 -24.28 -5.82
C HIS A 20 -13.20 -23.53 -7.05
N THR A 21 -14.28 -24.05 -7.64
CA THR A 21 -15.03 -23.44 -8.75
C THR A 21 -16.52 -23.32 -8.42
N ASP A 22 -16.87 -23.63 -7.18
CA ASP A 22 -18.21 -23.64 -6.60
C ASP A 22 -18.64 -22.28 -6.03
N GLU A 23 -17.72 -21.32 -5.96
CA GLU A 23 -17.96 -19.93 -5.57
C GLU A 23 -17.83 -18.96 -6.76
N PRO A 24 -18.37 -17.72 -6.67
CA PRO A 24 -18.29 -16.72 -7.75
C PRO A 24 -16.86 -16.38 -8.20
N HIS A 25 -15.86 -16.68 -7.37
CA HIS A 25 -14.46 -16.39 -7.64
C HIS A 25 -13.65 -17.69 -7.52
N PRO A 26 -13.34 -18.35 -8.65
CA PRO A 26 -12.52 -19.56 -8.64
C PRO A 26 -11.18 -19.30 -7.97
N HIS A 27 -10.83 -20.12 -6.98
CA HIS A 27 -9.62 -19.94 -6.20
C HIS A 27 -8.99 -21.28 -5.83
N VAL A 28 -7.68 -21.26 -5.53
CA VAL A 28 -6.94 -22.46 -5.15
C VAL A 28 -6.43 -22.29 -3.73
N HIS A 29 -6.76 -23.25 -2.86
CA HIS A 29 -6.10 -23.39 -1.58
C HIS A 29 -4.81 -24.18 -1.76
N LEU A 30 -3.73 -23.69 -1.16
CA LEU A 30 -2.46 -24.41 -1.02
C LEU A 30 -2.19 -24.61 0.47
N VAL A 31 -2.02 -25.85 0.88
CA VAL A 31 -1.61 -26.22 2.23
C VAL A 31 -0.20 -26.80 2.15
N LEU A 32 0.70 -26.35 3.03
CA LEU A 32 2.10 -26.77 3.05
C LEU A 32 2.48 -27.29 4.44
N LYS A 33 3.27 -28.38 4.50
CA LYS A 33 3.91 -28.84 5.73
C LYS A 33 5.05 -27.89 6.08
N ALA A 34 4.90 -27.14 7.17
CA ALA A 34 5.85 -26.10 7.54
C ALA A 34 7.28 -26.61 7.79
N LEU A 35 7.45 -27.89 8.17
CA LEU A 35 8.76 -28.53 8.28
C LEU A 35 9.15 -29.16 6.94
N SER A 36 10.32 -28.81 6.41
CA SER A 36 10.85 -29.39 5.19
C SER A 36 11.21 -30.87 5.37
N GLU A 37 11.48 -31.56 4.26
CA GLU A 37 12.00 -32.93 4.30
C GLU A 37 13.41 -33.01 4.92
N GLN A 38 14.14 -31.87 4.99
CA GLN A 38 15.44 -31.73 5.66
C GLN A 38 15.33 -31.27 7.12
N GLY A 39 14.11 -31.19 7.68
CA GLY A 39 13.90 -30.80 9.08
C GLY A 39 14.01 -29.29 9.36
N VAL A 40 14.04 -28.45 8.32
CA VAL A 40 14.08 -26.99 8.48
C VAL A 40 12.66 -26.43 8.48
N ARG A 41 12.31 -25.64 9.49
CA ARG A 41 10.99 -25.00 9.57
C ARG A 41 10.95 -23.75 8.70
N LEU A 42 9.93 -23.66 7.86
CA LEU A 42 9.67 -22.49 7.03
C LEU A 42 9.35 -21.27 7.90
N ASN A 43 10.14 -20.21 7.75
CA ASN A 43 9.95 -18.94 8.45
C ASN A 43 9.39 -17.89 7.48
N ILE A 44 8.06 -17.76 7.47
CA ILE A 44 7.37 -16.84 6.55
C ILE A 44 7.46 -15.41 7.08
N LYS A 45 8.38 -14.63 6.50
CA LYS A 45 8.53 -13.20 6.77
C LYS A 45 7.84 -12.36 5.69
N LYS A 46 7.73 -11.05 5.92
CA LYS A 46 7.18 -10.10 4.94
C LYS A 46 7.89 -10.17 3.58
N ALA A 47 9.21 -10.37 3.57
CA ALA A 47 10.00 -10.52 2.34
C ALA A 47 9.60 -11.78 1.56
N THR A 48 9.46 -12.92 2.23
CA THR A 48 8.99 -14.19 1.64
C THR A 48 7.64 -14.01 0.96
N LEU A 49 6.68 -13.37 1.65
CA LEU A 49 5.35 -13.11 1.08
C LEU A 49 5.39 -12.17 -0.14
N ARG A 50 6.33 -11.21 -0.18
CA ARG A 50 6.51 -10.34 -1.35
C ARG A 50 7.07 -11.13 -2.53
N HIS A 51 8.10 -11.93 -2.28
CA HIS A 51 8.70 -12.81 -3.28
C HIS A 51 7.65 -13.73 -3.90
N TRP A 52 6.89 -14.47 -3.09
CA TRP A 52 5.86 -15.37 -3.60
C TRP A 52 4.76 -14.66 -4.41
N ARG A 53 4.32 -13.47 -3.99
CA ARG A 53 3.38 -12.68 -4.80
C ARG A 53 3.97 -12.27 -6.14
N SER A 54 5.25 -11.87 -6.16
CA SER A 54 5.97 -11.51 -7.38
C SER A 54 6.11 -12.69 -8.33
N GLN A 55 6.55 -13.84 -7.82
CA GLN A 55 6.66 -15.09 -8.59
C GLN A 55 5.31 -15.54 -9.12
N PHE A 56 4.27 -15.50 -8.28
CA PHE A 56 2.92 -15.85 -8.72
C PHE A 56 2.44 -14.98 -9.88
N ALA A 57 2.61 -13.66 -9.78
CA ALA A 57 2.27 -12.75 -10.87
C ALA A 57 3.13 -12.99 -12.12
N SER A 58 4.42 -13.35 -11.94
CA SER A 58 5.31 -13.72 -13.04
C SER A 58 4.80 -14.96 -13.79
N HIS A 59 4.45 -16.03 -13.08
CA HIS A 59 3.86 -17.22 -13.68
C HIS A 59 2.54 -16.94 -14.39
N LEU A 60 1.69 -16.09 -13.80
CA LEU A 60 0.43 -15.71 -14.45
C LEU A 60 0.69 -14.98 -15.77
N ARG A 61 1.64 -14.03 -15.80
CA ARG A 61 2.03 -13.35 -17.05
C ARG A 61 2.60 -14.31 -18.09
N GLY A 62 3.41 -15.29 -17.65
CA GLY A 62 3.92 -16.35 -18.53
C GLY A 62 2.82 -17.23 -19.14
N LEU A 63 1.64 -17.27 -18.52
CA LEU A 63 0.44 -17.94 -19.03
C LEU A 63 -0.52 -17.00 -19.79
N GLY A 64 -0.08 -15.78 -20.10
CA GLY A 64 -0.90 -14.77 -20.78
C GLY A 64 -1.93 -14.05 -19.89
N VAL A 65 -1.92 -14.29 -18.58
CA VAL A 65 -2.81 -13.63 -17.63
C VAL A 65 -2.16 -12.33 -17.13
N ALA A 66 -2.78 -11.19 -17.44
CA ALA A 66 -2.34 -9.89 -16.95
C ALA A 66 -2.41 -9.85 -15.41
N ALA A 67 -1.25 -9.87 -14.76
CA ALA A 67 -1.13 -9.89 -13.31
C ALA A 67 0.01 -9.00 -12.81
N ASN A 68 -0.25 -8.28 -11.72
CA ASN A 68 0.70 -7.37 -11.09
C ASN A 68 0.82 -7.67 -9.58
N ALA A 69 2.03 -7.56 -9.05
CA ALA A 69 2.37 -7.73 -7.64
C ALA A 69 3.21 -6.56 -7.10
N THR A 70 3.01 -5.34 -7.61
CA THR A 70 3.69 -4.13 -7.12
C THR A 70 3.35 -3.82 -5.67
N GLU A 71 4.37 -3.40 -4.91
CA GLU A 71 4.18 -2.92 -3.54
C GLU A 71 3.34 -1.65 -3.48
N ARG A 72 2.60 -1.47 -2.39
CA ARG A 72 1.79 -0.27 -2.13
C ARG A 72 2.60 1.02 -2.29
N ALA A 73 3.78 1.08 -1.67
CA ALA A 73 4.65 2.25 -1.71
C ALA A 73 5.11 2.56 -3.13
N VAL A 74 5.42 1.53 -3.93
CA VAL A 74 5.82 1.66 -5.35
C VAL A 74 4.69 2.26 -6.20
N ARG A 75 3.43 2.08 -5.80
CA ARG A 75 2.26 2.74 -6.42
C ARG A 75 1.99 4.16 -5.90
N GLY A 76 2.85 4.70 -5.05
CA GLY A 76 2.69 6.04 -4.47
C GLY A 76 1.75 6.11 -3.27
N GLU A 77 1.16 5.00 -2.82
CA GLU A 77 0.23 4.96 -1.68
C GLU A 77 0.99 4.87 -0.34
N SER A 78 0.75 5.81 0.57
CA SER A 78 1.42 5.88 1.88
C SER A 78 0.54 5.45 3.05
N ARG A 79 -0.79 5.46 2.89
CA ARG A 79 -1.73 5.07 3.95
C ARG A 79 -1.65 3.58 4.18
N SER A 80 -1.74 3.16 5.43
CA SER A 80 -1.90 1.74 5.75
C SER A 80 -3.35 1.31 5.56
N ALA A 81 -3.59 0.03 5.24
CA ALA A 81 -4.94 -0.51 5.36
C ALA A 81 -5.28 -0.63 6.85
N ARG A 82 -6.48 -0.20 7.22
CA ARG A 82 -6.98 -0.38 8.59
C ARG A 82 -7.23 -1.87 8.83
N LYS A 83 -7.07 -2.30 10.08
CA LYS A 83 -7.52 -3.63 10.51
C LYS A 83 -9.04 -3.72 10.27
N ASP A 84 -9.52 -4.89 9.86
CA ASP A 84 -10.92 -5.10 9.47
C ASP A 84 -11.91 -4.62 10.54
N GLY A 85 -11.66 -4.92 11.83
CA GLY A 85 -12.50 -4.43 12.93
C GLY A 85 -12.56 -2.89 13.02
N ILE A 86 -11.44 -2.20 12.83
CA ILE A 86 -11.38 -0.73 12.81
C ILE A 86 -12.14 -0.21 11.59
N TYR A 87 -11.92 -0.82 10.42
CA TYR A 87 -12.59 -0.45 9.18
C TYR A 87 -14.11 -0.58 9.32
N ARG A 88 -14.63 -1.74 9.73
CA ARG A 88 -16.07 -1.98 9.91
C ARG A 88 -16.69 -1.07 10.97
N ALA A 89 -16.03 -0.86 12.11
CA ALA A 89 -16.50 0.09 13.12
C ALA A 89 -16.52 1.53 12.58
N SER A 90 -15.54 1.91 11.76
CA SER A 90 -15.50 3.25 11.16
C SER A 90 -16.63 3.49 10.16
N LEU A 91 -17.07 2.47 9.41
CA LEU A 91 -18.23 2.56 8.53
C LEU A 91 -19.54 2.84 9.28
N ARG A 92 -19.63 2.43 10.55
CA ARG A 92 -20.79 2.71 11.41
C ARG A 92 -20.64 3.96 12.28
N GLY A 93 -19.50 4.66 12.20
CA GLY A 93 -19.20 5.81 13.07
C GLY A 93 -18.85 5.45 14.52
N GLU A 94 -18.61 4.18 14.83
CA GLU A 94 -18.42 3.66 16.19
C GLU A 94 -16.94 3.41 16.56
N SER A 95 -16.01 3.79 15.67
CA SER A 95 -14.60 3.48 15.89
C SER A 95 -13.97 4.41 16.94
N ASN A 96 -13.87 3.92 18.18
CA ASN A 96 -13.11 4.59 19.25
C ASN A 96 -11.68 4.93 18.84
N PHE A 97 -11.03 4.07 18.06
CA PHE A 97 -9.68 4.30 17.56
C PHE A 97 -9.60 5.51 16.62
N ILE A 98 -10.53 5.63 15.67
CA ILE A 98 -10.56 6.77 14.73
C ILE A 98 -10.91 8.06 15.46
N ARG A 99 -11.88 8.01 16.40
CA ARG A 99 -12.25 9.16 17.22
C ARG A 99 -11.06 9.67 18.04
N ALA A 100 -10.37 8.77 18.76
CA ALA A 100 -9.20 9.13 19.56
C ALA A 100 -8.06 9.72 18.70
N GLN A 101 -7.82 9.18 17.50
CA GLN A 101 -6.82 9.75 16.59
C GLN A 101 -7.20 11.15 16.09
N ALA A 102 -8.49 11.39 15.80
CA ALA A 102 -8.97 12.70 15.37
C ALA A 102 -8.87 13.74 16.50
N GLU A 103 -9.27 13.36 17.72
CA GLU A 103 -9.16 14.21 18.92
C GLU A 103 -7.70 14.57 19.22
N ALA A 104 -6.79 13.58 19.19
CA ALA A 104 -5.36 13.82 19.39
C ALA A 104 -4.77 14.76 18.33
N ALA A 105 -5.13 14.56 17.05
CA ALA A 105 -4.69 15.44 15.96
C ALA A 105 -5.25 16.86 16.08
N ALA A 106 -6.48 17.02 16.57
CA ALA A 106 -7.10 18.32 16.82
C ALA A 106 -6.42 19.05 17.99
N LEU A 107 -6.10 18.33 19.08
CA LEU A 107 -5.38 18.88 20.22
C LEU A 107 -3.99 19.35 19.84
N GLU A 108 -3.22 18.54 19.09
CA GLU A 108 -1.91 18.95 18.59
C GLU A 108 -2.01 20.20 17.71
N LEU A 109 -3.00 20.26 16.80
CA LEU A 109 -3.21 21.42 15.93
C LEU A 109 -3.53 22.69 16.71
N ALA A 110 -4.32 22.59 17.79
CA ALA A 110 -4.63 23.70 18.68
C ALA A 110 -3.38 24.19 19.45
N ASN A 111 -2.50 23.27 19.82
CA ASN A 111 -1.28 23.55 20.57
C ASN A 111 -0.07 23.97 19.70
N GLY A 112 -0.21 23.95 18.36
CA GLY A 112 0.81 24.42 17.43
C GLY A 112 1.16 23.44 16.30
N ALA A 113 2.41 23.44 15.87
CA ALA A 113 2.84 22.62 14.73
C ALA A 113 2.87 21.12 15.10
N PRO A 114 2.29 20.23 14.27
CA PRO A 114 2.26 18.81 14.54
C PRO A 114 3.68 18.22 14.60
N SER A 115 3.93 17.39 15.61
CA SER A 115 5.23 16.74 15.79
C SER A 115 5.51 15.73 14.68
N SER A 116 6.77 15.63 14.23
CA SER A 116 7.16 14.62 13.23
C SER A 116 7.05 13.21 13.83
N GLU A 117 6.35 12.30 13.15
CA GLU A 117 6.26 10.91 13.59
C GLU A 117 7.56 10.13 13.33
N PRO A 118 7.93 9.15 14.18
CA PRO A 118 9.16 8.36 14.02
C PRO A 118 9.30 7.71 12.63
N GLY A 119 8.20 7.25 12.05
CA GLY A 119 8.17 6.61 10.73
C GLY A 119 8.34 7.56 9.53
N LYS A 120 8.28 8.88 9.74
CA LYS A 120 8.31 9.87 8.66
C LYS A 120 9.62 9.82 7.87
N ARG A 121 10.75 9.71 8.57
CA ARG A 121 12.08 9.63 7.94
C ARG A 121 12.16 8.42 7.01
N THR A 122 11.73 7.25 7.49
CA THR A 122 11.71 6.01 6.70
C THR A 122 10.78 6.13 5.50
N GLN A 123 9.60 6.75 5.63
CA GLN A 123 8.70 6.99 4.50
C GLN A 123 9.32 7.89 3.43
N LEU A 124 10.02 8.95 3.83
CA LEU A 124 10.70 9.86 2.90
C LEU A 124 11.87 9.15 2.18
N GLN A 125 12.69 8.40 2.91
CA GLN A 125 13.77 7.59 2.33
C GLN A 125 13.22 6.55 1.34
N THR A 126 12.14 5.88 1.71
CA THR A 126 11.45 4.91 0.84
C THR A 126 10.91 5.59 -0.42
N ARG A 127 10.30 6.77 -0.29
CA ARG A 127 9.81 7.55 -1.44
C ARG A 127 10.95 7.93 -2.39
N ALA A 128 12.05 8.43 -1.86
CA ALA A 128 13.21 8.81 -2.67
C ALA A 128 13.77 7.62 -3.46
N ALA A 129 13.94 6.47 -2.80
CA ALA A 129 14.40 5.24 -3.46
C ALA A 129 13.44 4.77 -4.57
N ILE A 130 12.12 4.89 -4.34
CA ILE A 130 11.10 4.53 -5.34
C ILE A 130 11.12 5.48 -6.54
N GLN A 131 11.25 6.79 -6.30
CA GLN A 131 11.36 7.76 -7.38
C GLN A 131 12.62 7.53 -8.23
N GLN A 132 13.76 7.25 -7.59
CA GLN A 132 14.98 6.85 -8.29
C GLN A 132 14.79 5.57 -9.11
N GLY A 133 14.11 4.56 -8.56
CA GLY A 133 13.79 3.33 -9.28
C GLY A 133 12.94 3.59 -10.52
N TRP A 134 11.91 4.43 -10.42
CA TRP A 134 11.10 4.81 -11.58
C TRP A 134 11.85 5.63 -12.62
N GLN A 135 12.76 6.51 -12.20
CA GLN A 135 13.65 7.22 -13.13
C GLN A 135 14.55 6.25 -13.90
N ALA A 136 15.10 5.23 -13.23
CA ALA A 136 15.91 4.20 -13.89
C ALA A 136 15.08 3.41 -14.91
N VAL A 137 13.82 3.07 -14.59
CA VAL A 137 12.89 2.42 -15.53
C VAL A 137 12.59 3.32 -16.73
N ALA A 138 12.26 4.60 -16.50
CA ALA A 138 12.01 5.55 -17.58
C ALA A 138 13.22 5.71 -18.52
N HIS A 139 14.42 5.74 -17.96
CA HIS A 139 15.66 5.82 -18.74
C HIS A 139 15.89 4.55 -19.56
N ALA A 140 15.64 3.36 -19.00
CA ALA A 140 15.74 2.10 -19.74
C ALA A 140 14.75 2.06 -20.91
N LEU A 141 13.50 2.50 -20.70
CA LEU A 141 12.49 2.60 -21.75
C LEU A 141 12.89 3.57 -22.86
N LEU A 142 13.53 4.69 -22.50
CA LEU A 142 14.03 5.67 -23.46
C LEU A 142 15.11 5.05 -24.37
N ILE A 143 16.07 4.32 -23.79
CA ILE A 143 17.11 3.61 -24.55
C ILE A 143 16.51 2.57 -25.50
N GLN A 144 15.43 1.91 -25.09
CA GLN A 144 14.71 0.92 -25.90
C GLN A 144 13.84 1.56 -27.00
N GLY A 145 13.77 2.89 -27.07
CA GLY A 145 12.96 3.62 -28.05
C GLY A 145 11.48 3.77 -27.67
N ASP A 146 11.07 3.33 -26.48
CA ASP A 146 9.70 3.51 -25.98
C ASP A 146 9.54 4.89 -25.30
N HIS A 147 9.63 5.93 -26.13
CA HIS A 147 9.59 7.32 -25.68
C HIS A 147 8.28 7.69 -24.98
N ARG A 148 7.15 7.13 -25.44
CA ARG A 148 5.83 7.41 -24.87
C ARG A 148 5.71 6.81 -23.47
N LEU A 149 6.04 5.52 -23.31
CA LEU A 149 5.96 4.89 -22.00
C LEU A 149 6.98 5.49 -21.02
N SER A 150 8.16 5.86 -21.50
CA SER A 150 9.15 6.61 -20.71
C SER A 150 8.55 7.90 -20.15
N ALA A 151 7.90 8.72 -20.99
CA ALA A 151 7.25 9.96 -20.56
C ALA A 151 6.12 9.72 -19.53
N ASP A 152 5.31 8.66 -19.74
CA ASP A 152 4.26 8.28 -18.80
C ASP A 152 4.83 7.88 -17.43
N VAL A 153 5.95 7.14 -17.40
CA VAL A 153 6.64 6.76 -16.15
C VAL A 153 7.23 7.97 -15.45
N VAL A 154 7.85 8.91 -16.18
CA VAL A 154 8.36 10.16 -15.60
C VAL A 154 7.23 10.97 -14.97
N LYS A 155 6.11 11.13 -15.69
CA LYS A 155 4.93 11.82 -15.17
C LYS A 155 4.41 11.15 -13.90
N PHE A 156 4.23 9.82 -13.93
CA PHE A 156 3.78 9.05 -12.78
C PHE A 156 4.69 9.24 -11.55
N ALA A 157 6.01 9.18 -11.73
CA ALA A 157 6.97 9.39 -10.66
C ALA A 157 7.03 10.84 -10.15
N GLY A 158 6.71 11.81 -11.00
CA GLY A 158 6.55 13.22 -10.63
C GLY A 158 5.28 13.49 -9.83
N ASP A 159 4.18 12.84 -10.20
CA ASP A 159 2.87 12.96 -9.53
C ASP A 159 2.87 12.29 -8.14
N MET A 160 3.89 11.49 -7.83
CA MET A 160 4.14 10.93 -6.50
C MET A 160 4.52 12.01 -5.48
N GLY A 161 3.53 12.74 -4.98
CA GLY A 161 3.71 13.74 -3.93
C GLY A 161 4.36 13.21 -2.66
N ARG A 162 4.73 14.13 -1.75
CA ARG A 162 5.34 13.80 -0.47
C ARG A 162 4.46 12.81 0.30
N PRO A 163 5.00 11.66 0.75
CA PRO A 163 4.22 10.69 1.52
C PRO A 163 3.78 11.34 2.82
N LEU A 164 2.50 11.21 3.13
CA LEU A 164 1.93 11.66 4.40
C LEU A 164 1.77 10.48 5.34
N THR A 165 2.03 10.72 6.62
CA THR A 165 1.71 9.78 7.69
C THR A 165 0.20 9.80 7.98
N ASP A 166 -0.28 8.82 8.74
CA ASP A 166 -1.70 8.76 9.10
C ASP A 166 -2.11 10.00 9.90
N LYS A 167 -1.24 10.51 10.79
CA LYS A 167 -1.47 11.76 11.52
C LYS A 167 -1.53 12.98 10.60
N GLU A 168 -0.55 13.15 9.71
CA GLU A 168 -0.55 14.28 8.76
C GLU A 168 -1.80 14.27 7.85
N TRP A 169 -2.27 13.08 7.48
CA TRP A 169 -3.52 12.92 6.75
C TRP A 169 -4.74 13.36 7.55
N LEU A 170 -4.81 13.01 8.82
CA LEU A 170 -5.90 13.43 9.72
C LEU A 170 -5.87 14.94 9.94
N THR A 171 -4.71 15.53 10.27
CA THR A 171 -4.55 16.97 10.44
C THR A 171 -4.97 17.71 9.16
N ARG A 172 -4.53 17.25 7.98
CA ARG A 172 -4.92 17.87 6.70
C ARG A 172 -6.42 17.78 6.45
N SER A 173 -7.05 16.66 6.83
CA SER A 173 -8.50 16.48 6.71
C SER A 173 -9.28 17.40 7.66
N LEU A 174 -8.84 17.53 8.92
CA LEU A 174 -9.44 18.45 9.90
C LEU A 174 -9.35 19.92 9.44
N ILE A 175 -8.18 20.35 8.95
CA ILE A 175 -8.01 21.70 8.38
C ILE A 175 -8.94 21.93 7.19
N ALA A 176 -9.11 20.93 6.32
CA ALA A 176 -9.99 21.04 5.16
C ALA A 176 -11.45 21.21 5.57
N VAL A 177 -11.91 20.51 6.62
CA VAL A 177 -13.27 20.62 7.16
C VAL A 177 -13.49 21.95 7.91
N ALA A 178 -12.45 22.51 8.54
CA ALA A 178 -12.53 23.78 9.26
C ALA A 178 -12.48 25.04 8.35
N ARG A 179 -12.01 24.92 7.11
CA ARG A 179 -11.93 26.05 6.16
C ARG A 179 -13.27 26.57 5.63
N PRO A 180 -14.30 25.75 5.32
CA PRO A 180 -15.61 26.25 4.91
C PRO A 180 -16.33 27.08 5.98
N SER A 181 -16.14 26.79 7.27
CA SER A 181 -16.83 27.47 8.38
C SER A 181 -16.32 28.89 8.68
N LEU A 182 -15.12 29.26 8.20
CA LEU A 182 -14.54 30.60 8.38
C LEU A 182 -14.92 31.61 7.28
N ARG A 183 -15.54 31.16 6.17
CA ARG A 183 -16.03 32.06 5.11
C ARG A 183 -17.44 32.60 5.36
N GLN A 184 -18.29 31.90 6.11
CA GLN A 184 -19.65 32.38 6.41
C GLN A 184 -19.69 33.42 7.53
N THR A 185 -18.71 33.44 8.43
CA THR A 185 -18.66 34.41 9.55
C THR A 185 -18.13 35.79 9.16
N ARG A 186 -17.47 35.95 8.00
CA ARG A 186 -16.92 37.24 7.55
C ARG A 186 -17.86 38.10 6.71
N THR A 187 -18.97 37.56 6.21
CA THR A 187 -19.98 38.31 5.44
C THR A 187 -21.12 38.87 6.29
N ALA A 188 -21.23 38.52 7.58
CA ALA A 188 -22.28 39.00 8.48
C ALA A 188 -21.90 40.26 9.28
N GLY A 189 -20.73 40.86 9.05
CA GLY A 189 -20.17 41.91 9.91
C GLY A 189 -19.94 43.27 9.24
N ARG A 190 -20.73 43.65 8.23
CA ARG A 190 -20.61 44.99 7.64
C ARG A 190 -21.95 45.54 7.14
N SER A 191 -22.78 45.97 8.08
CA SER A 191 -23.88 46.89 7.84
C SER A 191 -24.21 47.61 9.14
N VAL A 192 -23.56 48.76 9.35
CA VAL A 192 -24.15 50.05 9.77
C VAL A 192 -23.27 51.14 9.17
#